data_AF-A0A937PZF2-F1
#
_entry.id   AF-A0A937PZF2-F1
#
_cell.length_a   1.000
_cell.length_b   1.000
_cell.length_c   1.000
_cell.angle_alpha   90.00
_cell.angle_beta   90.00
_cell.angle_gamma   90.00
#
_symmetry.space_group_name_H-M   'P 1'
#
loop_
_entity.id
_entity.type
_entity.pdbx_description
1 polymer ?
#
loop_
_entity_poly.entity_id
_entity_poly.type
_entity_poly.pdbx_seq_one_letter_code
_entity_poly.pdbx_strand_id
1 'polypeptide(L)'
;MKSRTLIRYGGAVVVGVLCALAASFAPSGGPDANMPHWCSIVPPVLAISLAFLTRNVVLSLGLAILAGGLLTHIPDAPLSLAAWLHGVKTAGAFLGHTITLRSADGGINSNLQILAFVPPIFVMIEVIVASGGFRGIVLWLLKRVRGRKSAQLATALMGLLCFIDDYANAIIVGSMAQPITDRFRISRE
;
A
#
# COMPACT_ATOMS: atom_id res chain seq x y z
N MET A 1 -11.29 -12.02 23.72
CA MET A 1 -9.96 -12.18 24.37
C MET A 1 -8.78 -12.37 23.38
N LYS A 2 -8.98 -12.89 22.16
CA LYS A 2 -7.92 -13.15 21.17
C LYS A 2 -7.20 -11.90 20.59
N SER A 3 -7.88 -10.74 20.60
CA SER A 3 -7.36 -9.47 20.03
C SER A 3 -6.23 -8.84 20.87
N ARG A 4 -6.30 -8.90 22.21
CA ARG A 4 -5.24 -8.32 23.08
C ARG A 4 -3.91 -9.07 22.98
N THR A 5 -3.94 -10.37 22.72
CA THR A 5 -2.71 -11.18 22.60
C THR A 5 -2.02 -10.96 21.25
N LEU A 6 -2.79 -10.84 20.15
CA LEU A 6 -2.27 -10.51 18.81
C LEU A 6 -1.58 -9.14 18.75
N ILE A 7 -2.12 -8.13 19.44
CA ILE A 7 -1.51 -6.80 19.53
C ILE A 7 -0.19 -6.85 20.33
N ARG A 8 -0.13 -7.64 21.41
CA ARG A 8 1.09 -7.84 22.21
C ARG A 8 2.18 -8.57 21.43
N TYR A 9 1.83 -9.59 20.62
CA TYR A 9 2.78 -10.28 19.75
C TYR A 9 3.28 -9.39 18.61
N GLY A 10 2.41 -8.60 17.97
CA GLY A 10 2.81 -7.65 16.93
C GLY A 10 3.79 -6.59 17.44
N GLY A 11 3.51 -6.02 18.61
CA GLY A 11 4.44 -5.09 19.28
C GLY A 11 5.77 -5.73 19.68
N ALA A 12 5.76 -6.95 20.20
CA ALA A 12 6.98 -7.68 20.57
C ALA A 12 7.84 -8.05 19.35
N VAL A 13 7.23 -8.39 18.21
CA VAL A 13 7.93 -8.66 16.95
C VAL A 13 8.55 -7.37 16.39
N VAL A 14 7.83 -6.25 16.42
CA VAL A 14 8.36 -4.94 15.98
C VAL A 14 9.53 -4.51 16.84
N VAL A 15 9.39 -4.58 18.18
CA VAL A 15 10.47 -4.25 19.12
C VAL A 15 11.64 -5.23 18.97
N GLY A 16 11.39 -6.52 18.77
CA GLY A 16 12.43 -7.53 18.57
C GLY A 16 13.21 -7.32 17.27
N VAL A 17 12.53 -7.04 16.16
CA VAL A 17 13.17 -6.76 14.86
C VAL A 17 13.91 -5.42 14.89
N LEU A 18 13.33 -4.39 15.51
CA LEU A 18 13.98 -3.09 15.69
C LEU A 18 15.20 -3.16 16.60
N CYS A 19 15.13 -3.87 17.74
CA CYS A 19 16.27 -4.08 18.61
C CYS A 19 17.35 -4.94 17.96
N ALA A 20 16.98 -5.97 17.19
CA ALA A 20 17.93 -6.79 16.45
C ALA A 20 18.63 -6.00 15.33
N LEU A 21 17.91 -5.14 14.61
CA LEU A 21 18.49 -4.27 13.59
C LEU A 21 19.33 -3.15 14.21
N ALA A 22 18.87 -2.52 15.29
CA ALA A 22 19.66 -1.54 16.03
C ALA A 22 20.92 -2.15 16.66
N ALA A 23 20.88 -3.40 17.13
CA ALA A 23 22.04 -4.09 17.68
C ALA A 23 23.00 -4.62 16.61
N SER A 24 22.48 -5.02 15.43
CA SER A 24 23.31 -5.54 14.33
C SER A 24 23.99 -4.42 13.53
N PHE A 25 23.50 -3.18 13.63
CA PHE A 25 23.98 -2.04 12.84
C PHE A 25 24.27 -0.79 13.69
N ALA A 26 24.43 -0.95 15.01
CA ALA A 26 25.00 0.08 15.86
C ALA A 26 26.38 0.46 15.27
N PRO A 27 26.56 1.70 14.80
CA PRO A 27 27.78 2.08 14.12
C PRO A 27 28.93 2.00 15.12
N SER A 28 29.87 1.09 14.91
CA SER A 28 31.17 1.12 15.57
C SER A 28 32.07 2.21 14.99
N GLY A 29 31.51 3.39 14.68
CA GLY A 29 32.26 4.49 14.08
C GLY A 29 31.42 5.70 13.69
N GLY A 30 31.37 6.69 14.59
CA GLY A 30 31.29 8.13 14.31
C GLY A 30 30.06 8.72 13.58
N PRO A 31 29.91 10.06 13.63
CA PRO A 31 28.70 10.78 13.20
C PRO A 31 28.40 10.75 11.69
N ASP A 32 29.33 10.26 10.88
CA ASP A 32 29.31 10.33 9.41
C ASP A 32 29.29 8.94 8.74
N ALA A 33 29.01 7.86 9.48
CA ALA A 33 28.86 6.54 8.88
C ALA A 33 27.61 6.51 7.99
N ASN A 34 27.82 6.61 6.67
CA ASN A 34 26.83 6.39 5.62
C ASN A 34 25.86 5.27 6.01
N MET A 35 24.62 5.65 6.30
CA MET A 35 23.60 4.67 6.62
C MET A 35 23.44 3.73 5.43
N PRO A 36 23.50 2.41 5.62
CA PRO A 36 23.46 1.49 4.49
C PRO A 36 22.14 1.67 3.72
N HIS A 37 22.22 2.00 2.43
CA HIS A 37 21.05 2.29 1.58
C HIS A 37 20.00 1.18 1.56
N TRP A 38 20.36 -0.05 1.93
CA TRP A 38 19.43 -1.19 2.01
C TRP A 38 18.49 -1.13 3.23
N CYS A 39 18.79 -0.34 4.27
CA CYS A 39 17.90 -0.14 5.43
C CYS A 39 16.55 0.48 5.04
N SER A 40 16.45 1.15 3.89
CA SER A 40 15.18 1.67 3.38
C SER A 40 14.17 0.58 3.01
N ILE A 41 14.59 -0.68 2.83
CA ILE A 41 13.69 -1.80 2.53
C ILE A 41 13.03 -2.38 3.79
N VAL A 42 13.59 -2.08 4.97
CA VAL A 42 13.12 -2.64 6.25
C VAL A 42 11.69 -2.23 6.57
N PRO A 43 11.29 -0.93 6.52
CA PRO A 43 9.92 -0.56 6.85
C PRO A 43 8.88 -1.21 5.92
N PRO A 44 9.06 -1.23 4.57
CA PRO A 44 8.15 -1.96 3.68
C PRO A 44 8.02 -3.46 3.99
N VAL A 45 9.15 -4.16 4.19
CA VAL A 45 9.14 -5.61 4.47
C VAL A 45 8.49 -5.90 5.82
N LEU A 46 8.75 -5.06 6.82
CA LEU A 46 8.14 -5.14 8.14
C LEU A 46 6.63 -4.92 8.05
N ALA A 47 6.16 -3.94 7.26
CA ALA A 47 4.74 -3.69 7.02
C ALA A 47 4.03 -4.93 6.45
N ILE A 48 4.61 -5.53 5.41
CA ILE A 48 4.04 -6.72 4.72
C ILE A 48 3.99 -7.91 5.69
N SER A 49 5.11 -8.18 6.37
CA SER A 49 5.22 -9.32 7.30
C SER A 49 4.23 -9.20 8.46
N LEU A 50 4.09 -8.00 9.04
CA LEU A 50 3.12 -7.72 10.09
C LEU A 50 1.69 -7.79 9.58
N ALA A 51 1.41 -7.36 8.34
CA ALA A 51 0.06 -7.42 7.79
C ALA A 51 -0.43 -8.87 7.69
N PHE A 52 0.43 -9.81 7.27
CA PHE A 52 0.11 -11.23 7.23
C PHE A 52 -0.05 -11.85 8.63
N LEU A 53 0.82 -11.49 9.57
CA LEU A 53 0.79 -12.08 10.93
C LEU A 53 -0.35 -11.52 11.78
N THR A 54 -0.54 -10.20 11.78
CA THR A 54 -1.53 -9.52 12.61
C THR A 54 -2.93 -9.53 11.99
N ARG A 55 -3.03 -9.84 10.68
CA ARG A 55 -4.26 -9.70 9.87
C ARG A 55 -4.87 -8.30 9.95
N ASN A 56 -4.08 -7.28 10.26
CA ASN A 56 -4.50 -5.89 10.42
C ASN A 56 -3.54 -4.97 9.65
N VAL A 57 -3.92 -4.60 8.43
CA VAL A 57 -3.09 -3.79 7.53
C VAL A 57 -2.81 -2.40 8.12
N VAL A 58 -3.82 -1.73 8.66
CA VAL A 58 -3.70 -0.38 9.23
C VAL A 58 -2.71 -0.34 10.39
N LEU A 59 -2.79 -1.31 11.31
CA LEU A 59 -1.85 -1.40 12.44
C LEU A 59 -0.43 -1.71 11.97
N SER A 60 -0.30 -2.59 10.98
CA SER A 60 0.99 -2.98 10.42
C SER A 60 1.69 -1.82 9.72
N LEU A 61 0.94 -1.03 8.95
CA LEU A 61 1.43 0.18 8.29
C LEU A 61 1.88 1.24 9.31
N GLY A 62 1.08 1.47 10.37
CA GLY A 62 1.43 2.41 11.43
C GLY A 62 2.72 2.01 12.15
N LEU A 63 2.88 0.72 12.50
CA LEU A 63 4.09 0.19 13.13
C LEU A 63 5.32 0.29 12.22
N ALA A 64 5.14 0.10 10.91
CA ALA A 64 6.20 0.26 9.93
C ALA A 64 6.65 1.72 9.76
N ILE A 65 5.71 2.68 9.77
CA ILE A 65 6.06 4.12 9.73
C ILE A 65 6.86 4.51 10.97
N LEU A 66 6.45 4.02 12.16
CA LEU A 66 7.19 4.23 13.40
C LEU A 66 8.60 3.61 13.33
N ALA A 67 8.70 2.39 12.81
CA ALA A 67 9.98 1.73 12.56
C ALA A 67 10.87 2.55 11.61
N GLY A 68 10.31 3.09 10.51
CA GLY A 68 11.02 3.92 9.55
C GLY A 68 11.53 5.23 10.14
N GLY A 69 10.72 5.96 10.91
CA GLY A 69 11.15 7.18 11.58
C GLY A 69 12.16 6.94 12.71
N LEU A 70 12.13 5.75 13.32
CA LEU A 70 13.17 5.36 14.27
C LEU A 70 14.49 5.03 13.56
N LEU A 71 14.43 4.37 12.40
CA LEU A 71 15.61 4.06 11.59
C LEU A 71 16.31 5.31 11.03
N THR A 72 15.65 6.47 10.94
CA THR A 72 16.34 7.72 10.55
C THR A 72 17.27 8.26 11.64
N HIS A 73 17.10 7.82 12.88
CA HIS A 73 17.98 8.15 14.01
C HIS A 73 18.44 6.85 14.67
N ILE A 74 19.31 6.11 13.97
CA ILE A 74 19.98 4.95 14.56
C ILE A 74 20.75 5.46 15.79
N PRO A 75 20.50 4.93 17.01
CA PRO A 75 21.14 5.44 18.19
C PRO A 75 22.63 5.09 18.19
N ASP A 76 23.49 6.05 18.52
CA ASP A 76 24.84 5.76 19.06
C ASP A 76 24.75 4.98 20.39
N ALA A 77 23.57 4.93 21.03
CA ALA A 77 23.30 4.19 22.27
C ALA A 77 21.92 3.49 22.24
N PRO A 78 21.84 2.17 22.04
CA PRO A 78 20.59 1.41 21.87
C PRO A 78 19.66 1.39 23.11
N LEU A 79 20.14 1.84 24.27
CA LEU A 79 19.42 1.84 25.54
C LEU A 79 18.93 3.23 26.00
N SER A 80 19.19 4.30 25.24
CA SER A 80 18.82 5.66 25.67
C SER A 80 17.36 6.00 25.32
N LEU A 81 16.52 6.21 26.35
CA LEU A 81 15.10 6.58 26.18
C LEU A 81 14.90 7.85 25.33
N ALA A 82 15.88 8.75 25.34
CA ALA A 82 15.86 9.99 24.56
C ALA A 82 15.90 9.72 23.04
N ALA A 83 16.75 8.80 22.55
CA ALA A 83 16.83 8.49 21.12
C ALA A 83 15.50 7.90 20.58
N TRP A 84 14.85 7.04 21.38
CA TRP A 84 13.52 6.51 21.07
C TRP A 84 12.45 7.61 20.99
N LEU A 85 12.49 8.60 21.90
CA LEU A 85 11.57 9.75 21.86
C LEU A 85 11.81 10.63 20.63
N HIS A 86 13.06 10.83 20.21
CA HIS A 86 13.39 11.58 19.00
C HIS A 86 12.95 10.85 17.71
N GLY A 87 13.08 9.52 17.63
CA GLY A 87 12.57 8.71 16.52
C GLY A 87 11.04 8.73 16.39
N VAL A 88 10.32 8.70 17.52
CA VAL A 88 8.85 8.84 17.50
C VAL A 88 8.44 10.26 17.08
N LYS A 89 9.16 11.29 17.55
CA LYS A 89 8.89 12.69 17.16
C LYS A 89 9.09 12.93 15.67
N THR A 90 10.12 12.31 15.07
CA THR A 90 10.38 12.40 13.63
C THR A 90 9.38 11.62 12.80
N ALA A 91 8.99 10.40 13.21
CA ALA A 91 7.88 9.68 12.60
C ALA A 91 6.59 10.53 12.59
N GLY A 92 6.30 11.20 13.71
CA GLY A 92 5.21 12.16 13.83
C GLY A 92 5.35 13.38 12.92
N ALA A 93 6.57 13.90 12.76
CA ALA A 93 6.86 15.02 11.87
C ALA A 93 6.66 14.66 10.39
N PHE A 94 7.06 13.45 9.96
CA PHE A 94 6.81 12.96 8.60
C PHE A 94 5.31 12.81 8.32
N LEU A 95 4.56 12.31 9.29
CA LEU A 95 3.11 12.22 9.19
C LEU A 95 2.48 13.62 9.12
N GLY A 96 2.95 14.55 9.97
CA GLY A 96 2.56 15.96 9.93
C GLY A 96 2.83 16.60 8.57
N HIS A 97 4.03 16.37 8.01
CA HIS A 97 4.41 16.90 6.70
C HIS A 97 3.53 16.36 5.57
N THR A 98 3.08 15.11 5.67
CA THR A 98 2.18 14.48 4.71
C THR A 98 0.79 15.11 4.72
N ILE A 99 0.33 15.59 5.88
CA ILE A 99 -1.02 16.17 6.06
C ILE A 99 -0.99 17.69 5.82
N THR A 100 0.16 18.35 5.96
CA THR A 100 0.28 19.79 5.73
C THR A 100 0.16 20.13 4.24
N LEU A 101 -0.73 21.07 3.92
CA LEU A 101 -0.99 21.57 2.55
C LEU A 101 0.25 22.17 1.86
N ARG A 102 1.19 22.69 2.65
CA ARG A 102 2.36 23.43 2.19
C ARG A 102 3.61 22.55 2.25
N SER A 103 4.24 22.31 1.11
CA SER A 103 5.59 21.73 1.02
C SER A 103 6.63 22.71 1.55
N ALA A 104 7.79 22.20 1.99
CA ALA A 104 8.92 23.02 2.41
C ALA A 104 9.36 24.04 1.34
N ASP A 105 9.15 23.69 0.06
CA ASP A 105 9.51 24.51 -1.11
C ASP A 105 8.42 25.49 -1.56
N GLY A 106 7.40 25.75 -0.72
CA GLY A 106 6.33 26.73 -0.99
C GLY A 106 5.21 26.25 -1.92
N GLY A 107 5.38 25.08 -2.56
CA GLY A 107 4.38 24.39 -3.38
C GLY A 107 3.33 23.61 -2.58
N ILE A 108 2.39 22.98 -3.30
CA ILE A 108 1.39 22.07 -2.73
C ILE A 108 2.06 20.71 -2.44
N ASN A 109 1.79 20.11 -1.28
CA ASN A 109 2.30 18.79 -0.93
C ASN A 109 1.88 17.71 -1.93
N SER A 110 2.84 17.03 -2.55
CA SER A 110 2.59 16.01 -3.59
C SER A 110 1.79 14.82 -3.06
N ASN A 111 1.98 14.41 -1.80
CA ASN A 111 1.20 13.33 -1.21
C ASN A 111 -0.27 13.74 -1.06
N LEU A 112 -0.51 14.99 -0.68
CA LEU A 112 -1.85 15.53 -0.54
C LEU A 112 -2.52 15.78 -1.90
N GLN A 113 -1.75 16.09 -2.94
CA GLN A 113 -2.27 16.14 -4.32
C GLN A 113 -2.79 14.77 -4.77
N ILE A 114 -2.03 13.70 -4.52
CA ILE A 114 -2.47 12.33 -4.80
C ILE A 114 -3.74 12.02 -4.01
N LEU A 115 -3.76 12.31 -2.69
CA LEU A 115 -4.93 12.08 -1.85
C LEU A 115 -6.16 12.89 -2.31
N ALA A 116 -5.98 14.11 -2.81
CA ALA A 116 -7.05 14.95 -3.32
C ALA A 116 -7.55 14.51 -4.72
N PHE A 117 -6.71 13.84 -5.50
CA PHE A 117 -7.05 13.35 -6.84
C PHE A 117 -7.87 12.05 -6.82
N VAL A 118 -7.71 11.24 -5.77
CA VAL A 118 -8.40 9.95 -5.62
C VAL A 118 -9.94 10.07 -5.54
N PRO A 119 -10.55 10.94 -4.71
CA PRO A 119 -12.02 11.04 -4.64
C PRO A 119 -12.72 11.41 -5.96
N PRO A 120 -12.23 12.39 -6.75
CA PRO A 120 -12.77 12.66 -8.09
C PRO A 120 -12.78 11.44 -9.02
N ILE A 121 -11.74 10.60 -8.99
CA ILE A 121 -11.71 9.35 -9.77
C ILE A 121 -12.82 8.41 -9.31
N PHE A 122 -12.97 8.21 -8.00
CA PHE A 122 -14.05 7.36 -7.47
C PHE A 122 -15.44 7.85 -7.86
N VAL A 123 -15.68 9.17 -7.82
CA VAL A 123 -16.94 9.77 -8.26
C VAL A 123 -17.16 9.52 -9.76
N MET A 124 -16.14 9.67 -10.59
CA MET A 124 -16.21 9.39 -12.03
C MET A 124 -16.55 7.91 -12.30
N ILE A 125 -15.88 6.99 -11.60
CA ILE A 125 -16.14 5.55 -11.71
C ILE A 125 -17.61 5.28 -11.37
N GLU A 126 -18.12 5.82 -10.26
CA GLU A 126 -19.49 5.61 -9.82
C GLU A 126 -20.51 6.12 -10.85
N VAL A 127 -20.26 7.29 -11.46
CA VAL A 127 -21.10 7.81 -12.55
C VAL A 127 -21.10 6.88 -13.77
N ILE A 128 -19.97 6.29 -14.14
CA ILE A 128 -19.87 5.32 -15.24
C ILE A 128 -20.62 4.02 -14.90
N VAL A 129 -20.54 3.55 -13.66
CA VAL A 129 -21.31 2.39 -13.17
C VAL A 129 -22.81 2.69 -13.21
N ALA A 130 -23.23 3.82 -12.65
CA ALA A 130 -24.63 4.22 -12.52
C ALA A 130 -25.30 4.48 -13.88
N SER A 131 -24.57 5.06 -14.84
CA SER A 131 -25.04 5.24 -16.22
C SER A 131 -25.15 3.93 -17.01
N GLY A 132 -24.67 2.81 -16.45
CA GLY A 132 -24.64 1.52 -17.14
C GLY A 132 -23.60 1.43 -18.24
N GLY A 133 -22.61 2.34 -18.28
CA GLY A 133 -21.57 2.37 -19.31
C GLY A 133 -20.81 1.04 -19.40
N PHE A 134 -20.42 0.50 -18.25
CA PHE A 134 -19.80 -0.82 -18.15
C PHE A 134 -20.68 -1.96 -18.70
N ARG A 135 -21.98 -1.94 -18.42
CA ARG A 135 -22.93 -2.92 -18.96
C ARG A 135 -23.07 -2.80 -20.48
N GLY A 136 -23.05 -1.57 -21.01
CA GLY A 136 -23.05 -1.31 -22.45
C GLY A 136 -21.83 -1.88 -23.16
N ILE A 137 -20.63 -1.70 -22.58
CA ILE A 137 -19.37 -2.25 -23.09
C ILE A 137 -19.45 -3.78 -23.18
N VAL A 138 -19.92 -4.46 -22.13
CA VAL A 138 -20.08 -5.92 -22.11
C VAL A 138 -21.05 -6.39 -23.19
N LEU A 139 -22.22 -5.75 -23.33
CA LEU A 139 -23.20 -6.10 -24.35
C LEU A 139 -22.67 -5.89 -25.79
N TRP A 140 -21.89 -4.84 -26.00
CA TRP A 140 -21.24 -4.57 -27.28
C TRP A 140 -20.19 -5.65 -27.61
N LEU A 141 -19.34 -6.00 -26.64
CA LEU A 141 -18.35 -7.07 -26.77
C LEU A 141 -19.01 -8.43 -27.04
N LEU A 142 -20.09 -8.76 -26.36
CA LEU A 142 -20.85 -10.00 -26.61
C LEU A 142 -21.33 -10.11 -28.06
N LYS A 143 -21.67 -9.01 -28.73
CA LYS A 143 -22.04 -9.04 -30.16
C LYS A 143 -20.84 -9.28 -31.09
N ARG A 144 -19.64 -8.85 -30.68
CA ARG A 144 -18.42 -8.92 -31.50
C ARG A 144 -17.65 -10.23 -31.33
N VAL A 145 -17.67 -10.79 -30.12
CA VAL A 145 -16.98 -12.03 -29.76
C VAL A 145 -17.76 -13.23 -30.31
N ARG A 146 -17.08 -14.10 -31.07
CA ARG A 146 -17.71 -15.24 -31.77
C ARG A 146 -17.23 -16.61 -31.30
N GLY A 147 -16.16 -16.69 -30.52
CA GLY A 147 -15.63 -17.96 -30.02
C GLY A 147 -14.73 -17.82 -28.79
N ARG A 148 -14.25 -18.97 -28.28
CA ARG A 148 -13.42 -19.06 -27.06
C ARG A 148 -12.15 -18.21 -27.10
N LYS A 149 -11.36 -18.32 -28.17
CA LYS A 149 -10.11 -17.53 -28.32
C LYS A 149 -10.40 -16.02 -28.33
N SER A 150 -11.44 -15.59 -29.06
CA SER A 150 -11.83 -14.17 -29.09
C SER A 150 -12.37 -13.68 -27.74
N ALA A 151 -13.01 -14.56 -26.96
CA ALA A 151 -13.51 -14.22 -25.64
C ALA A 151 -12.38 -14.05 -24.62
N GLN A 152 -11.37 -14.93 -24.64
CA GLN A 152 -10.16 -14.78 -23.82
C GLN A 152 -9.39 -13.50 -24.18
N LEU A 153 -9.23 -13.21 -25.48
CA LEU A 153 -8.58 -11.97 -25.94
C LEU A 153 -9.38 -10.74 -25.51
N ALA A 154 -10.70 -10.77 -25.63
CA ALA A 154 -11.60 -9.72 -25.18
C ALA A 154 -11.49 -9.46 -23.67
N THR A 155 -11.44 -10.51 -22.86
CA THR A 155 -11.24 -10.40 -21.41
C THR A 155 -9.88 -9.82 -21.06
N ALA A 156 -8.81 -10.26 -21.73
CA ALA A 156 -7.47 -9.71 -21.54
C ALA A 156 -7.39 -8.22 -21.94
N LEU A 157 -7.99 -7.86 -23.07
CA LEU A 157 -8.08 -6.46 -23.50
C LEU A 157 -8.92 -5.61 -22.56
N MET A 158 -10.00 -6.12 -21.97
CA MET A 158 -10.74 -5.40 -20.93
C MET A 158 -9.86 -5.14 -19.70
N GLY A 159 -9.05 -6.12 -19.26
CA GLY A 159 -8.10 -5.91 -18.16
C GLY A 159 -7.03 -4.86 -18.45
N LEU A 160 -6.62 -4.74 -19.72
CA LEU A 160 -5.66 -3.73 -20.13
C LEU A 160 -6.28 -2.34 -20.32
N LEU A 161 -7.47 -2.28 -20.93
CA LEU A 161 -8.12 -1.02 -21.33
C LEU A 161 -8.95 -0.41 -20.21
N CYS A 162 -9.52 -1.20 -19.30
CA CYS A 162 -10.32 -0.73 -18.17
C CYS A 162 -9.48 -0.58 -16.88
N PHE A 163 -8.18 -0.31 -17.02
CA PHE A 163 -7.27 -0.07 -15.91
C PHE A 163 -7.45 1.36 -15.36
N ILE A 164 -8.47 1.54 -14.52
CA ILE A 164 -8.77 2.85 -13.91
C ILE A 164 -7.96 3.04 -12.63
N ASP A 165 -7.92 2.02 -11.79
CA ASP A 165 -7.18 1.99 -10.51
C ASP A 165 -6.82 0.54 -10.20
N ASP A 166 -5.79 0.30 -9.39
CA ASP A 166 -5.34 -1.04 -9.01
C ASP A 166 -6.45 -1.85 -8.30
N TYR A 167 -7.20 -1.20 -7.40
CA TYR A 167 -8.34 -1.80 -6.70
C TYR A 167 -9.60 -1.89 -7.58
N ALA A 168 -9.94 -0.80 -8.27
CA ALA A 168 -11.16 -0.75 -9.08
C ALA A 168 -11.10 -1.75 -10.24
N ASN A 169 -9.94 -1.89 -10.88
CA ASN A 169 -9.71 -2.81 -11.98
C ASN A 169 -10.01 -4.27 -11.57
N ALA A 170 -9.52 -4.73 -10.43
CA ALA A 170 -9.74 -6.10 -9.97
C ALA A 170 -11.23 -6.43 -9.74
N ILE A 171 -12.01 -5.46 -9.23
CA ILE A 171 -13.43 -5.64 -8.94
C ILE A 171 -14.28 -5.48 -10.22
N ILE A 172 -14.02 -4.44 -11.00
CA ILE A 172 -14.82 -4.05 -12.17
C ILE A 172 -14.54 -4.99 -13.35
N VAL A 173 -13.28 -5.24 -13.69
CA VAL A 173 -12.97 -6.09 -14.85
C VAL A 173 -13.38 -7.53 -14.61
N GLY A 174 -13.19 -8.06 -13.41
CA GLY A 174 -13.60 -9.42 -13.06
C GLY A 174 -15.11 -9.63 -13.26
N SER A 175 -15.93 -8.71 -12.72
CA SER A 175 -17.39 -8.76 -12.86
C SER A 175 -17.86 -8.51 -14.30
N MET A 176 -17.18 -7.67 -15.07
CA MET A 176 -17.48 -7.41 -16.49
C MET A 176 -17.09 -8.56 -17.43
N ALA A 177 -16.00 -9.26 -17.14
CA ALA A 177 -15.53 -10.40 -17.93
C ALA A 177 -16.39 -11.66 -17.74
N GLN A 178 -17.12 -11.72 -16.63
CA GLN A 178 -17.90 -12.89 -16.25
C GLN A 178 -18.93 -13.32 -17.32
N PRO A 179 -19.80 -12.43 -17.84
CA PRO A 179 -20.80 -12.84 -18.83
C PRO A 179 -20.19 -13.25 -20.17
N ILE A 180 -19.01 -12.71 -20.51
CA ILE A 180 -18.29 -13.02 -21.75
C ILE A 180 -17.70 -14.42 -21.67
N THR A 181 -17.04 -14.75 -20.56
CA THR A 181 -16.41 -16.06 -20.35
C THR A 181 -17.45 -17.18 -20.18
N ASP A 182 -18.55 -16.91 -19.48
CA ASP A 182 -19.65 -17.86 -19.27
C ASP A 182 -20.33 -18.26 -20.58
N ARG A 183 -20.57 -17.30 -21.48
CA ARG A 183 -21.21 -17.56 -22.78
C ARG A 183 -20.46 -18.58 -23.63
N PHE A 184 -19.13 -18.60 -23.52
CA PHE A 184 -18.26 -19.52 -24.27
C PHE A 184 -17.77 -20.72 -23.44
N ARG A 185 -18.31 -20.90 -22.22
CA ARG A 185 -17.95 -21.97 -21.28
C ARG A 185 -16.43 -22.07 -21.11
N ILE A 186 -15.80 -20.94 -20.79
CA ILE A 186 -14.35 -20.86 -20.53
C ILE A 186 -14.12 -21.14 -19.04
N SER A 187 -13.14 -22.01 -18.74
CA SER A 187 -12.69 -22.24 -17.36
C SER A 187 -12.21 -20.93 -16.74
N ARG A 188 -12.59 -20.71 -15.48
CA ARG A 188 -12.14 -19.57 -14.69
C ARG A 188 -10.94 -19.90 -13.80
N GLU A 189 -10.55 -21.18 -13.81
CA GLU A 189 -9.32 -21.71 -13.21
C GLU A 189 -8.21 -21.78 -14.25
#